data_AF-K2R3U5-F1
#
_entry.id   AF-K2R3U5-F1
#
_cell.length_a   1.000
_cell.length_b   1.000
_cell.length_c   1.000
_cell.angle_alpha   90.00
_cell.angle_beta   90.00
_cell.angle_gamma   90.00
#
_symmetry.space_group_name_H-M   'P 1'
#
loop_
_entity.id
_entity.type
_entity.pdbx_description
1 polymer ?
#
loop_
_entity_poly.entity_id
_entity_poly.type
_entity_poly.pdbx_seq_one_letter_code
_entity_poly.pdbx_strand_id
1 'polypeptide(L)'
;QQPSIESIYHEGRITLAIEAINRDQIQSERRAASTFKCAHKTLNRRRAGTTARRDCEPNCKKLTKFEELAIVEHILDLDSRGFPPTKEAVRDMANKLLDERGGKPVGKNWPDNFIKRTPELKTQQSRSYDHQRALNEDSRVISDWFKLVQSIKAKYGILDKDS
;
A
#
# COMPACT_ATOMS: atom_id res chain seq x y z
N GLN A 1 10.37 3.32 4.38
CA GLN A 1 11.79 3.00 4.59
C GLN A 1 12.49 3.25 3.27
N GLN A 2 13.53 4.09 3.24
CA GLN A 2 14.30 4.26 2.01
C GLN A 2 15.01 2.94 1.70
N PRO A 3 15.02 2.49 0.43
CA PRO A 3 15.76 1.30 0.04
C PRO A 3 17.25 1.50 0.36
N SER A 4 17.89 0.49 0.94
CA SER A 4 19.35 0.45 1.04
C SER A 4 19.94 0.66 -0.35
N ILE A 5 20.95 1.54 -0.46
CA ILE A 5 21.67 1.83 -1.70
C ILE A 5 22.15 0.52 -2.36
N GLU A 6 22.58 -0.44 -1.55
CA GLU A 6 23.02 -1.77 -2.00
C GLU A 6 21.90 -2.57 -2.67
N SER A 7 20.66 -2.47 -2.18
CA SER A 7 19.50 -3.13 -2.79
C SER A 7 19.15 -2.54 -4.17
N ILE A 8 19.31 -1.22 -4.35
CA ILE A 8 19.13 -0.58 -5.65
C ILE A 8 20.17 -1.10 -6.65
N TYR A 9 21.44 -1.11 -6.25
CA TYR A 9 22.51 -1.62 -7.10
C TYR A 9 22.38 -3.11 -7.40
N HIS A 10 21.83 -3.91 -6.47
CA HIS A 10 21.59 -5.33 -6.68
C HIS A 10 20.52 -5.60 -7.74
N GLU A 11 19.36 -4.96 -7.64
CA GLU A 11 18.29 -5.11 -8.64
C GLU A 11 18.69 -4.56 -10.01
N GLY A 12 19.42 -3.44 -10.05
CA GLY A 12 19.93 -2.88 -11.30
C GLY A 12 20.84 -3.85 -12.08
N ARG A 13 21.72 -4.58 -11.39
CA ARG A 13 22.57 -5.63 -12.02
C ARG A 13 21.75 -6.77 -12.60
N ILE A 14 20.65 -7.14 -11.94
CA ILE A 14 19.76 -8.19 -12.43
C ILE A 14 19.02 -7.73 -13.68
N THR A 15 18.52 -6.49 -13.69
CA THR A 15 17.87 -5.91 -14.88
C THR A 15 18.81 -5.87 -16.07
N LEU A 16 20.04 -5.39 -15.89
CA LEU A 16 21.06 -5.38 -16.94
C LEU A 16 21.39 -6.79 -17.47
N ALA A 17 21.45 -7.79 -16.58
CA ALA A 17 21.69 -9.17 -16.98
C ALA A 17 20.53 -9.76 -17.80
N ILE A 18 19.27 -9.45 -17.44
CA ILE A 18 18.09 -9.86 -18.21
C ILE A 18 18.09 -9.20 -19.59
N GLU A 19 18.39 -7.90 -19.65
CA GLU A 19 18.49 -7.17 -20.92
C GLU A 19 19.58 -7.74 -21.83
N ALA A 20 20.76 -8.07 -21.28
CA ALA A 20 21.84 -8.67 -22.07
C ALA A 20 21.49 -10.05 -22.63
N ILE A 21 20.71 -10.85 -21.89
CA ILE A 21 20.18 -12.13 -22.38
C ILE A 21 19.15 -11.90 -23.48
N ASN A 22 18.21 -10.96 -23.27
CA ASN A 22 17.14 -10.67 -24.23
C ASN A 22 17.66 -10.03 -25.53
N ARG A 23 18.80 -9.34 -25.49
CA ARG A 23 19.49 -8.79 -26.67
C ARG A 23 20.49 -9.76 -27.30
N ASP A 24 20.48 -11.03 -26.91
CA ASP A 24 21.40 -12.09 -27.37
C ASP A 24 22.90 -11.77 -27.20
N GLN A 25 23.26 -10.79 -26.36
CA GLN A 25 24.65 -10.45 -26.06
C GLN A 25 25.31 -11.55 -25.21
N ILE A 26 24.51 -12.23 -24.38
CA ILE A 26 24.94 -13.38 -23.59
C ILE A 26 23.87 -14.47 -23.67
N GLN A 27 24.21 -15.59 -24.32
CA GLN A 27 23.27 -16.69 -24.52
C GLN A 27 23.01 -17.56 -23.28
N SER A 28 23.89 -17.48 -22.27
CA SER A 28 23.79 -18.33 -21.08
C SER A 28 23.44 -17.52 -19.84
N GLU A 29 22.35 -17.91 -19.16
CA GLU A 29 21.95 -17.31 -17.88
C GLU A 29 23.06 -17.39 -16.81
N ARG A 30 23.83 -18.49 -16.79
CA ARG A 30 24.99 -18.64 -15.87
C ARG A 30 26.10 -17.66 -16.20
N ARG A 31 26.40 -17.46 -17.49
CA ARG A 31 27.40 -16.47 -17.92
C ARG A 31 26.95 -15.06 -17.57
N ALA A 32 25.69 -14.71 -17.85
CA ALA A 32 25.13 -13.41 -17.50
C ALA A 32 25.20 -13.16 -15.99
N ALA A 33 24.83 -14.14 -15.17
CA ALA A 33 24.93 -14.05 -13.72
C ALA A 33 26.37 -13.78 -13.25
N SER A 34 27.36 -14.45 -13.85
CA SER A 34 28.78 -14.24 -13.55
C SER A 34 29.27 -12.86 -13.99
N THR A 35 28.96 -12.45 -15.23
CA THR A 35 29.37 -11.15 -15.81
C THR A 35 28.82 -9.97 -15.01
N PHE A 36 27.53 -10.02 -14.65
CA PHE A 36 26.87 -8.95 -13.91
C PHE A 36 26.97 -9.11 -12.38
N LYS A 37 27.73 -10.10 -11.89
CA LYS A 37 27.95 -10.37 -10.47
C LYS A 37 26.65 -10.46 -9.67
N CYS A 38 25.69 -11.23 -10.19
CA CYS A 38 24.41 -11.50 -9.54
C CYS A 38 24.20 -13.01 -9.35
N ALA A 39 23.37 -13.40 -8.38
CA ALA A 39 23.12 -14.82 -8.13
C ALA A 39 22.25 -15.41 -9.24
N HIS A 40 22.70 -16.52 -9.84
CA HIS A 40 21.99 -17.20 -10.94
C HIS A 40 20.52 -17.53 -10.58
N LYS A 41 20.26 -18.01 -9.36
CA LYS A 41 18.89 -18.28 -8.89
C LYS A 41 18.00 -17.03 -8.89
N THR A 42 18.54 -15.88 -8.50
CA THR A 42 17.78 -14.62 -8.45
C THR A 42 17.49 -14.12 -9.86
N LEU A 43 18.48 -14.17 -10.75
CA LEU A 43 18.34 -13.83 -12.17
C LEU A 43 17.25 -14.67 -12.85
N ASN A 44 17.29 -16.00 -12.68
CA ASN A 44 16.31 -16.91 -13.26
C ASN A 44 14.88 -16.63 -12.74
N ARG A 45 14.71 -16.44 -11.42
CA ARG A 45 13.40 -16.06 -10.83
C ARG A 45 12.86 -14.75 -11.39
N ARG A 46 13.73 -13.75 -11.57
CA ARG A 46 13.37 -12.44 -12.12
C ARG A 46 12.97 -12.52 -13.58
N ARG A 47 13.71 -13.30 -14.37
CA ARG A 47 13.37 -13.59 -15.78
C ARG A 47 12.05 -14.36 -15.91
N ALA A 48 11.73 -15.22 -14.94
CA ALA A 48 10.45 -15.92 -14.83
C ALA A 48 9.29 -15.02 -14.32
N GLY A 49 9.50 -13.71 -14.14
CA GLY A 49 8.45 -12.76 -13.76
C GLY A 49 8.28 -12.50 -12.26
N THR A 50 9.15 -13.03 -11.40
CA THR A 50 9.11 -12.72 -9.96
C THR A 50 9.61 -11.30 -9.71
N THR A 51 8.77 -10.44 -9.15
CA THR A 51 9.12 -9.05 -8.77
C THR A 51 9.98 -8.99 -7.51
N ALA A 52 10.70 -7.88 -7.33
CA ALA A 52 11.56 -7.74 -6.17
C ALA A 52 10.77 -7.62 -4.89
N ARG A 53 11.30 -8.16 -3.78
CA ARG A 53 10.59 -8.14 -2.50
C ARG A 53 10.17 -6.73 -2.08
N ARG A 54 10.97 -5.73 -2.47
CA ARG A 54 10.70 -4.29 -2.28
C ARG A 54 9.55 -3.75 -3.13
N ASP A 55 9.29 -4.36 -4.29
CA ASP A 55 8.26 -3.99 -5.24
C ASP A 55 7.01 -4.87 -5.09
N CYS A 56 7.15 -6.05 -4.45
CA CYS A 56 6.04 -6.90 -4.09
C CYS A 56 5.17 -6.22 -3.03
N GLU A 57 3.87 -6.19 -3.27
CA GLU A 57 2.90 -5.78 -2.26
C GLU A 57 2.92 -6.79 -1.09
N PRO A 58 2.96 -6.33 0.18
CA PRO A 58 2.96 -7.23 1.31
C PRO A 58 1.66 -8.05 1.36
N ASN A 59 1.77 -9.38 1.43
CA ASN A 59 0.64 -10.31 1.56
C ASN A 59 -0.33 -10.01 2.73
N CYS A 60 0.07 -9.15 3.68
CA CYS A 60 -0.73 -8.76 4.84
C CYS A 60 -1.67 -7.56 4.58
N LYS A 61 -1.79 -7.07 3.34
CA LYS A 61 -2.79 -6.05 3.03
C LYS A 61 -4.17 -6.69 2.93
N LYS A 62 -4.91 -6.61 4.03
CA LYS A 62 -6.32 -7.00 4.05
C LYS A 62 -7.13 -6.11 3.11
N LEU A 63 -6.87 -4.80 3.07
CA LEU A 63 -7.59 -3.90 2.20
C LEU A 63 -6.93 -3.77 0.82
N THR A 64 -7.75 -3.59 -0.21
CA THR A 64 -7.28 -3.28 -1.56
C THR A 64 -6.67 -1.88 -1.58
N LYS A 65 -5.85 -1.59 -2.59
CA LYS A 65 -5.23 -0.26 -2.75
C LYS A 65 -6.30 0.85 -2.80
N PHE A 66 -7.46 0.60 -3.40
CA PHE A 66 -8.55 1.57 -3.50
C PHE A 66 -9.27 1.80 -2.19
N GLU A 67 -9.53 0.73 -1.43
CA GLU A 67 -10.08 0.84 -0.09
C GLU A 67 -9.12 1.62 0.83
N GLU A 68 -7.82 1.34 0.76
CA GLU A 68 -6.80 2.11 1.49
C GLU A 68 -6.82 3.59 1.09
N LEU A 69 -6.89 3.90 -0.22
CA LEU A 69 -6.98 5.28 -0.71
C LEU A 69 -8.26 5.99 -0.23
N ALA A 70 -9.40 5.32 -0.25
CA ALA A 70 -10.66 5.90 0.24
C ALA A 70 -10.60 6.24 1.73
N ILE A 71 -9.94 5.39 2.54
CA ILE A 71 -9.69 5.69 3.95
C ILE A 71 -8.76 6.90 4.09
N VAL A 72 -7.69 6.98 3.30
CA VAL A 72 -6.77 8.15 3.33
C VAL A 72 -7.50 9.44 2.98
N GLU A 73 -8.20 9.48 1.85
CA GLU A 73 -8.91 10.67 1.38
C GLU A 73 -9.93 11.16 2.41
N HIS A 74 -10.64 10.23 3.06
CA HIS A 74 -11.56 10.59 4.12
C HIS A 74 -10.88 11.17 5.36
N ILE A 75 -9.75 10.58 5.79
CA ILE A 75 -8.98 11.13 6.92
C ILE A 75 -8.52 12.56 6.60
N LEU A 76 -8.07 12.81 5.37
CA LEU A 76 -7.64 14.15 4.92
C LEU A 76 -8.82 15.15 4.89
N ASP A 77 -9.98 14.73 4.37
CA ASP A 77 -11.20 15.56 4.34
C ASP A 77 -11.65 15.92 5.77
N LEU A 78 -11.67 14.94 6.68
CA LEU A 78 -12.00 15.16 8.09
C LEU A 78 -10.99 16.08 8.80
N ASP A 79 -9.69 15.89 8.58
CA ASP A 79 -8.64 16.75 9.12
C ASP A 79 -8.78 18.19 8.61
N SER A 80 -9.13 18.37 7.33
CA SER A 80 -9.37 19.69 6.73
C SER A 80 -10.55 20.44 7.34
N ARG A 81 -11.53 19.70 7.88
CA ARG A 81 -12.70 20.23 8.60
C ARG A 81 -12.44 20.48 10.08
N GLY A 82 -11.24 20.16 10.57
CA GLY A 82 -10.86 20.29 11.97
C GLY A 82 -11.24 19.10 12.86
N PHE A 83 -11.72 18.00 12.27
CA PHE A 83 -12.21 16.81 12.99
C PHE A 83 -11.40 15.57 12.63
N PRO A 84 -10.11 15.49 12.95
CA PRO A 84 -9.30 14.31 12.62
C PRO A 84 -9.94 13.05 13.24
N PRO A 85 -10.07 11.95 12.48
CA PRO A 85 -10.66 10.72 12.99
C PRO A 85 -9.71 10.01 13.98
N THR A 86 -10.28 9.35 14.99
CA THR A 86 -9.52 8.54 15.94
C THR A 86 -8.99 7.26 15.27
N LYS A 87 -7.96 6.63 15.87
CA LYS A 87 -7.47 5.32 15.40
C LYS A 87 -8.56 4.25 15.41
N GLU A 88 -9.50 4.33 16.34
CA GLU A 88 -10.64 3.42 16.43
C GLU A 88 -11.62 3.66 15.28
N ALA A 89 -11.97 4.92 14.99
CA ALA A 89 -12.78 5.26 13.83
C ALA A 89 -12.13 4.80 12.51
N VAL A 90 -10.81 4.95 12.38
CA VAL A 90 -10.04 4.43 11.23
C VAL A 90 -10.10 2.90 11.13
N ARG A 91 -10.07 2.21 12.27
CA ARG A 91 -10.25 0.75 12.32
C ARG A 91 -11.67 0.35 11.89
N ASP A 92 -12.67 1.10 12.32
CA ASP A 92 -14.08 0.80 12.05
C ASP A 92 -14.43 1.06 10.58
N MET A 93 -13.87 2.10 9.96
CA MET A 93 -13.95 2.31 8.52
C MET A 93 -13.37 1.12 7.75
N ALA A 94 -12.18 0.65 8.14
CA ALA A 94 -11.55 -0.51 7.52
C ALA A 94 -12.36 -1.80 7.72
N ASN A 95 -12.92 -2.02 8.91
CA ASN A 95 -13.76 -3.18 9.21
C ASN A 95 -15.07 -3.16 8.44
N LYS A 96 -15.69 -1.98 8.23
CA LYS A 96 -16.91 -1.86 7.43
C LYS A 96 -16.67 -2.20 5.96
N LEU A 97 -15.57 -1.73 5.37
CA LEU A 97 -15.19 -2.13 4.00
C LEU A 97 -14.94 -3.63 3.90
N LEU A 98 -14.35 -4.22 4.93
CA LEU A 98 -14.15 -5.66 5.00
C LEU A 98 -15.47 -6.42 5.14
N ASP A 99 -16.42 -5.91 5.93
CA ASP A 99 -17.72 -6.53 6.14
C ASP A 99 -18.57 -6.53 4.86
N GLU A 100 -18.57 -5.42 4.10
CA GLU A 100 -19.27 -5.30 2.80
C GLU A 100 -18.89 -6.40 1.81
N ARG A 101 -17.66 -6.91 1.89
CA ARG A 101 -17.12 -7.96 1.01
C ARG A 101 -17.02 -9.34 1.68
N GLY A 102 -17.63 -9.53 2.85
CA GLY A 102 -17.58 -10.79 3.61
C GLY A 102 -16.20 -11.13 4.19
N GLY A 103 -15.33 -10.13 4.39
CA GLY A 103 -13.98 -10.25 4.90
C GLY A 103 -13.87 -10.24 6.42
N LYS A 104 -12.76 -10.80 6.95
CA LYS A 104 -12.49 -10.82 8.40
C LYS A 104 -11.94 -9.47 8.88
N PRO A 105 -12.33 -8.99 10.08
CA PRO A 105 -11.93 -7.69 10.61
C PRO A 105 -10.42 -7.53 10.74
N VAL A 106 -9.93 -6.30 10.66
CA VAL A 106 -8.52 -5.97 10.88
C VAL A 106 -8.11 -6.18 12.33
N GLY A 107 -6.83 -6.45 12.55
CA GLY A 107 -6.27 -6.59 13.90
C GLY A 107 -6.15 -5.25 14.64
N LYS A 108 -6.00 -5.31 15.97
CA LYS A 108 -5.86 -4.12 16.84
C LYS A 108 -4.76 -3.14 16.38
N ASN A 109 -3.63 -3.65 15.91
CA ASN A 109 -2.48 -2.85 15.50
C ASN A 109 -2.55 -2.39 14.04
N TRP A 110 -3.64 -2.68 13.32
CA TRP A 110 -3.78 -2.31 11.93
C TRP A 110 -3.78 -0.79 11.71
N PRO A 111 -4.52 0.04 12.49
CA PRO A 111 -4.50 1.49 12.30
C PRO A 111 -3.10 2.09 12.46
N ASP A 112 -2.35 1.68 13.49
CA ASP A 112 -0.97 2.15 13.70
C ASP A 112 -0.05 1.80 12.53
N ASN A 113 -0.16 0.58 12.02
CA ASN A 113 0.63 0.13 10.87
C ASN A 113 0.22 0.82 9.58
N PHE A 114 -1.08 1.05 9.39
CA PHE A 114 -1.64 1.77 8.25
C PHE A 114 -1.12 3.21 8.21
N ILE A 115 -1.21 3.91 9.33
CA ILE A 115 -0.68 5.26 9.48
C ILE A 115 0.83 5.29 9.22
N LYS A 116 1.59 4.36 9.84
CA LYS A 116 3.05 4.34 9.74
C LYS A 116 3.56 4.13 8.31
N ARG A 117 2.80 3.40 7.49
CA ARG A 117 3.17 3.07 6.10
C ARG A 117 2.61 4.05 5.06
N THR A 118 1.71 4.96 5.44
CA THR A 118 1.07 5.94 4.56
C THR A 118 1.69 7.33 4.81
N PRO A 119 2.63 7.78 3.95
CA PRO A 119 3.36 9.04 4.16
C PRO A 119 2.44 10.26 4.28
N GLU A 120 1.35 10.28 3.51
CA GLU A 120 0.37 11.37 3.44
C GLU A 120 -0.22 11.66 4.83
N LEU A 121 -0.55 10.60 5.57
CA LEU A 121 -1.08 10.68 6.93
C LEU A 121 0.01 11.01 7.96
N LYS A 122 1.23 10.52 7.76
CA LYS A 122 2.33 10.73 8.70
C LYS A 122 2.71 12.22 8.86
N THR A 123 2.66 12.98 7.77
CA THR A 123 2.97 14.42 7.77
C THR A 123 1.92 15.28 8.47
N GLN A 124 0.65 14.88 8.42
CA GLN A 124 -0.44 15.63 9.05
C GLN A 124 -0.68 15.25 10.51
N GLN A 125 -0.45 13.99 10.88
CA GLN A 125 -0.67 13.53 12.25
C GLN A 125 0.21 14.19 13.30
N SER A 126 1.39 14.68 12.93
CA SER A 126 2.21 15.49 13.84
C SER A 126 1.54 16.80 14.26
N ARG A 127 0.50 17.26 13.53
CA ARG A 127 -0.22 18.52 13.80
C ARG A 127 -1.56 18.30 14.49
N SER A 128 -2.30 17.23 14.18
CA SER A 128 -3.66 17.04 14.72
C SER A 128 -3.78 16.08 15.91
N TYR A 129 -2.74 15.27 16.22
CA TYR A 129 -2.72 14.44 17.45
C TYR A 129 -2.63 15.25 18.75
N ASP A 130 -1.97 16.41 18.74
CA ASP A 130 -1.94 17.31 19.90
C ASP A 130 -3.33 17.91 20.20
N HIS A 131 -4.22 17.96 19.20
CA HIS A 131 -5.56 18.52 19.33
C HIS A 131 -6.59 17.47 19.82
N GLN A 132 -6.43 16.20 19.45
CA GLN A 132 -7.37 15.09 19.73
C GLN A 132 -7.50 14.69 21.21
N ARG A 133 -6.70 15.24 22.13
CA ARG A 133 -6.88 14.95 23.56
C ARG A 133 -8.13 15.62 24.16
N ALA A 134 -8.80 16.51 23.43
CA ALA A 134 -9.84 17.37 24.00
C ALA A 134 -11.29 17.07 23.58
N LEU A 135 -11.58 16.46 22.42
CA LEU A 135 -12.94 16.46 21.87
C LEU A 135 -13.29 15.14 21.16
N ASN A 136 -14.09 14.30 21.83
CA ASN A 136 -14.78 13.13 21.26
C ASN A 136 -15.81 13.54 20.21
N GLU A 137 -16.05 12.72 19.16
CA GLU A 137 -17.18 12.95 18.24
C GLU A 137 -17.83 11.70 17.59
N ASP A 138 -18.94 11.97 16.88
CA ASP A 138 -20.29 11.39 16.88
C ASP A 138 -20.64 10.53 15.63
N SER A 139 -21.78 9.82 15.65
CA SER A 139 -22.29 8.90 14.61
C SER A 139 -22.41 9.49 13.19
N ARG A 140 -22.47 10.82 13.05
CA ARG A 140 -22.61 11.53 11.76
C ARG A 140 -21.38 11.40 10.86
N VAL A 141 -20.19 11.29 11.45
CA VAL A 141 -18.91 11.12 10.73
C VAL A 141 -18.93 9.87 9.84
N ILE A 142 -19.63 8.82 10.29
CA ILE A 142 -19.74 7.55 9.57
C ILE A 142 -20.61 7.69 8.31
N SER A 143 -21.66 8.50 8.32
CA SER A 143 -22.60 8.59 7.18
C SER A 143 -22.00 9.33 5.99
N ASP A 144 -21.28 10.43 6.25
CA ASP A 144 -20.64 11.20 5.18
C ASP A 144 -19.44 10.46 4.57
N TRP A 145 -18.76 9.61 5.36
CA TRP A 145 -17.76 8.67 4.85
C TRP A 145 -18.34 7.73 3.79
N PHE A 146 -19.52 7.15 4.01
CA PHE A 146 -20.11 6.21 3.05
C PHE A 146 -20.40 6.87 1.69
N LYS A 147 -20.88 8.13 1.68
CA LYS A 147 -21.09 8.89 0.43
C LYS A 147 -19.77 9.08 -0.31
N LEU A 148 -18.69 9.38 0.42
CA LEU A 148 -17.35 9.56 -0.16
C LEU A 148 -16.83 8.25 -0.76
N VAL A 149 -16.90 7.13 -0.02
CA VAL A 149 -16.50 5.80 -0.51
C VAL A 149 -17.26 5.44 -1.79
N GLN A 150 -18.57 5.66 -1.82
CA GLN A 150 -19.38 5.40 -3.01
C GLN A 150 -18.99 6.32 -4.19
N SER A 151 -18.70 7.59 -3.92
CA SER A 151 -18.22 8.53 -4.96
C SER A 151 -16.85 8.14 -5.52
N ILE A 152 -15.95 7.60 -4.69
CA ILE A 152 -14.63 7.10 -5.12
C ILE A 152 -14.81 5.82 -5.94
N LYS A 153 -15.62 4.86 -5.46
CA LYS A 153 -15.96 3.63 -6.21
C LYS A 153 -16.52 3.99 -7.60
N ALA A 154 -17.42 4.96 -7.68
CA ALA A 154 -18.00 5.46 -8.93
C ALA A 154 -16.98 6.19 -9.83
N LYS A 155 -16.17 7.10 -9.27
CA LYS A 155 -15.16 7.90 -10.00
C LYS A 155 -14.11 7.02 -10.68
N TYR A 156 -13.71 5.93 -10.05
CA TYR A 156 -12.70 5.02 -10.59
C TYR A 156 -13.29 3.84 -11.38
N GLY A 157 -14.61 3.84 -11.64
CA GLY A 157 -15.26 2.83 -12.46
C GLY A 157 -15.15 1.42 -11.88
N ILE A 158 -15.19 1.29 -10.56
CA ILE A 158 -15.23 -0.01 -9.89
C ILE A 158 -16.61 -0.60 -10.14
N LEU A 159 -16.78 -1.36 -11.23
CA LEU A 159 -17.82 -2.36 -11.25
C LEU A 159 -17.50 -3.34 -10.12
N ASP A 160 -18.46 -3.55 -9.22
CA ASP A 160 -18.56 -4.83 -8.51
C ASP A 160 -18.71 -5.93 -9.59
N LYS A 161 -17.58 -6.39 -10.13
CA LYS A 161 -17.46 -7.58 -10.98
C LYS A 161 -16.62 -8.59 -10.22
N ASP A 162 -17.08 -9.80 -9.91
CA ASP A 162 -18.24 -10.54 -10.40
C ASP A 162 -18.80 -11.43 -9.28
N SER A 163 -20.12 -11.60 -9.32
CA SER A 163 -20.95 -12.70 -8.76
C SER A 163 -21.16 -12.80 -7.25
#